data_AF-A0A8C3ELH7-F1
#
_entry.id   AF-A0A8C3ELH7-F1
#
_cell.length_a   1.000
_cell.length_b   1.000
_cell.length_c   1.000
_cell.angle_alpha   90.00
_cell.angle_beta   90.00
_cell.angle_gamma   90.00
#
_symmetry.space_group_name_H-M   'P 1'
#
loop_
_entity.id
_entity.type
_entity.pdbx_description
1 polymer ?
#
loop_
_entity_poly.entity_id
_entity_poly.type
_entity_poly.pdbx_seq_one_letter_code
_entity_poly.pdbx_strand_id
1 'polypeptide(L)'
;MKAFTVLVLCCSFFSSRATSLAFEFSDCDDPDVFKAVDAALKKYNEDRATGNQFALYVVMEAKRTVSRLFRKPFIQLILNK
;
A
#
# COMPACT_ATOMS: atom_id res chain seq x y z
N MET A 1 33.69 -19.98 18.94
CA MET A 1 32.24 -19.83 18.64
C MET A 1 31.57 -18.88 19.63
N LYS A 2 31.88 -17.58 19.55
CA LYS A 2 31.29 -16.52 20.41
C LYS A 2 30.94 -15.24 19.62
N ALA A 3 31.45 -15.10 18.39
CA ALA A 3 31.19 -13.93 17.54
C ALA A 3 29.80 -13.96 16.86
N PHE A 4 29.26 -15.16 16.57
CA PHE A 4 27.94 -15.30 15.93
C PHE A 4 26.78 -14.87 16.84
N THR A 5 26.91 -15.07 18.15
CA THR A 5 25.88 -14.70 19.13
C THR A 5 25.70 -13.19 19.25
N VAL A 6 26.79 -12.42 19.09
CA VAL A 6 26.75 -10.94 19.10
C VAL A 6 26.06 -10.39 17.84
N LEU A 7 26.29 -11.04 16.69
CA LEU A 7 25.69 -10.62 15.42
C LEU A 7 24.16 -10.75 15.44
N VAL A 8 23.64 -11.87 15.98
CA VAL A 8 22.19 -12.10 16.10
C VAL A 8 21.54 -11.14 17.09
N LEU A 9 22.23 -10.77 18.17
CA LEU A 9 21.73 -9.78 19.15
C LEU A 9 21.60 -8.38 18.55
N CYS A 10 22.42 -8.03 17.56
CA CYS A 10 22.40 -6.70 16.94
C CYS A 10 21.22 -6.54 15.95
N CYS A 11 20.76 -7.64 15.34
CA CYS A 11 19.64 -7.63 14.39
C CYS A 11 18.28 -7.39 15.05
N SER A 12 18.11 -7.76 16.33
CA SER A 12 16.86 -7.55 17.08
C SER A 12 16.68 -6.12 17.59
N PHE A 13 17.78 -5.37 17.81
CA PHE A 13 17.72 -3.96 18.21
C PHE A 13 17.41 -3.01 17.04
N PHE A 14 17.65 -3.44 15.79
CA PHE A 14 17.26 -2.70 14.58
C PHE A 14 15.82 -2.97 14.15
N SER A 15 14.94 -3.28 15.11
CA SER A 15 13.50 -3.26 14.89
C SER A 15 13.08 -1.81 14.60
N SER A 16 13.12 -1.44 13.32
CA SER A 16 12.66 -0.15 12.83
C SER A 16 11.23 0.04 13.32
N ARG A 17 11.03 1.03 14.17
CA ARG A 17 9.69 1.41 14.61
C ARG A 17 8.92 1.86 13.38
N ALA A 18 8.08 0.98 12.84
CA ALA A 18 7.14 1.34 11.80
C ALA A 18 6.14 2.32 12.42
N THR A 19 6.32 3.61 12.14
CA THR A 19 5.30 4.60 12.50
C THR A 19 4.13 4.35 11.56
N SER A 20 2.97 4.00 12.12
CA SER A 20 1.74 3.88 11.36
C SER A 20 1.55 5.19 10.60
N LEU A 21 1.55 5.10 9.27
CA LEU A 21 1.38 6.26 8.42
C LEU A 21 0.03 6.89 8.75
N ALA A 22 0.01 8.21 8.95
CA ALA A 22 -1.23 8.92 9.12
C ALA A 22 -2.03 8.81 7.82
N PHE A 23 -3.27 8.34 7.93
CA PHE A 23 -4.21 8.30 6.82
C PHE A 23 -5.16 9.48 6.96
N GLU A 24 -5.40 10.13 5.84
CA GLU A 24 -6.44 11.14 5.70
C GLU A 24 -7.45 10.64 4.68
N PHE A 25 -8.72 10.90 4.94
CA PHE A 25 -9.76 10.63 3.96
C PHE A 25 -9.57 11.57 2.77
N SER A 26 -9.53 11.02 1.57
CA SER A 26 -9.52 11.80 0.34
C SER A 26 -10.88 11.71 -0.32
N ASP A 27 -11.20 12.76 -1.08
CA ASP A 27 -12.40 12.76 -1.90
C ASP A 27 -12.31 11.64 -2.94
N CYS A 28 -13.40 10.90 -3.12
CA CYS A 28 -13.45 9.80 -4.09
C CYS A 28 -13.41 10.32 -5.53
N ASP A 29 -13.82 11.58 -5.75
CA ASP A 29 -13.80 12.23 -7.06
C ASP A 29 -12.44 12.85 -7.42
N ASP A 30 -11.43 12.71 -6.55
CA ASP A 30 -10.08 13.20 -6.82
C ASP A 30 -9.44 12.41 -8.00
N PRO A 31 -8.89 13.09 -9.02
CA PRO A 31 -8.28 12.43 -10.17
C PRO A 31 -7.10 11.51 -9.80
N ASP A 32 -6.39 11.79 -8.70
CA ASP A 32 -5.31 10.94 -8.19
C ASP A 32 -5.86 9.62 -7.61
N VAL A 33 -7.10 9.62 -7.08
CA VAL A 33 -7.78 8.39 -6.62
C VAL A 33 -8.08 7.50 -7.81
N PHE A 34 -8.68 8.03 -8.88
CA PHE A 34 -8.95 7.24 -10.09
C PHE A 34 -7.68 6.68 -10.71
N LYS A 35 -6.59 7.46 -10.73
CA LYS A 35 -5.29 7.00 -11.22
C LYS A 35 -4.72 5.85 -10.37
N ALA A 36 -4.88 5.91 -9.05
CA ALA A 36 -4.48 4.82 -8.18
C ALA A 36 -5.35 3.58 -8.36
N VAL A 37 -6.65 3.75 -8.59
CA VAL A 37 -7.60 2.68 -8.88
C VAL A 37 -7.25 1.96 -10.17
N ASP A 38 -7.01 2.72 -11.25
CA ASP A 38 -6.60 2.15 -12.54
C ASP A 38 -5.30 1.34 -12.40
N ALA A 39 -4.30 1.89 -11.71
CA ALA A 39 -3.05 1.18 -11.46
C ALA A 39 -3.23 -0.10 -10.64
N ALA A 40 -4.11 -0.07 -9.62
CA ALA A 40 -4.41 -1.24 -8.79
C ALA A 40 -5.17 -2.32 -9.57
N LEU A 41 -6.17 -1.93 -10.36
CA LEU A 41 -6.94 -2.84 -11.21
C LEU A 41 -6.08 -3.47 -12.29
N LYS A 42 -5.23 -2.66 -12.94
CA LYS A 42 -4.27 -3.15 -13.93
C LYS A 42 -3.36 -4.21 -13.32
N LYS A 43 -2.75 -3.92 -12.16
CA LYS A 43 -1.90 -4.88 -11.46
C LYS A 43 -2.67 -6.15 -11.09
N TYR A 44 -3.89 -6.00 -10.57
CA TYR A 44 -4.73 -7.13 -10.18
C TYR A 44 -5.10 -8.04 -11.38
N ASN A 45 -5.38 -7.44 -12.53
CA ASN A 45 -5.68 -8.18 -13.77
C ASN A 45 -4.42 -8.79 -14.39
N GLU A 46 -3.26 -8.12 -14.31
CA GLU A 46 -1.98 -8.66 -14.79
C GLU A 46 -1.52 -9.87 -13.96
N ASP A 47 -1.73 -9.83 -12.63
CA ASP A 47 -1.39 -10.94 -11.72
C ASP A 47 -2.29 -12.18 -11.98
N ARG A 48 -3.43 -12.01 -12.66
CA ARG A 48 -4.36 -13.11 -13.00
C ARG A 48 -4.18 -13.54 -14.45
N ALA A 49 -3.45 -14.63 -14.65
CA ALA A 49 -3.21 -15.20 -15.98
C ALA A 49 -4.44 -15.86 -16.64
N THR A 50 -5.53 -16.10 -15.90
CA THR A 50 -6.72 -16.82 -16.41
C THR A 50 -8.01 -16.24 -15.85
N GLY A 51 -9.06 -16.22 -16.67
CA GLY A 51 -10.39 -15.71 -16.33
C GLY A 51 -10.69 -14.32 -16.91
N ASN A 52 -11.82 -13.75 -16.47
CA ASN A 52 -12.27 -12.43 -16.92
C ASN A 52 -11.50 -11.32 -16.19
N GLN A 53 -11.29 -10.20 -16.89
CA GLN A 53 -10.70 -9.00 -16.33
C GLN A 53 -11.73 -8.24 -15.50
N PHE A 54 -11.26 -7.61 -14.43
CA PHE A 54 -12.07 -6.80 -13.53
C PHE A 54 -12.03 -5.33 -13.97
N ALA A 55 -13.19 -4.67 -13.86
CA ALA A 55 -13.34 -3.24 -14.10
C ALA A 55 -13.85 -2.55 -12.84
N LEU A 56 -13.58 -1.25 -12.74
CA LEU A 56 -14.10 -0.43 -11.65
C LEU A 56 -15.63 -0.31 -11.75
N TYR A 57 -16.32 -0.54 -10.64
CA TYR A 57 -17.76 -0.23 -10.53
C TYR A 57 -18.00 1.05 -9.71
N VAL A 58 -17.49 1.10 -8.47
CA VAL A 58 -17.63 2.27 -7.59
C VAL A 58 -16.47 2.32 -6.59
N VAL A 59 -16.02 3.52 -6.22
CA VAL A 59 -15.08 3.74 -5.11
C VAL A 59 -15.90 4.08 -3.88
N MET A 60 -15.83 3.24 -2.84
CA MET A 60 -16.59 3.43 -1.60
C MET A 60 -15.85 4.32 -0.60
N GLU A 61 -14.52 4.23 -0.59
CA GLU A 61 -13.68 4.92 0.38
C GLU A 61 -12.28 5.10 -0.21
N ALA A 62 -11.73 6.31 -0.08
CA ALA A 62 -10.35 6.62 -0.47
C ALA A 62 -9.60 7.16 0.75
N LYS A 63 -8.48 6.52 1.08
CA LYS A 63 -7.56 6.97 2.13
C LYS A 63 -6.22 7.28 1.52
N ARG A 64 -5.74 8.50 1.72
CA ARG A 64 -4.42 8.93 1.32
C ARG A 64 -3.48 8.87 2.51
N THR A 65 -2.32 8.30 2.25
CA THR A 65 -1.22 8.30 3.21
C THR A 65 -0.56 9.68 3.22
N VAL A 66 -0.60 10.37 4.36
CA VAL A 66 0.06 11.67 4.55
C VAL A 66 1.41 11.40 5.21
N SER A 67 2.45 11.24 4.39
CA SER A 67 3.82 11.09 4.87
C SER A 67 4.74 12.04 4.14
N ARG A 68 5.48 12.88 4.86
CA ARG A 68 6.48 13.78 4.24
C ARG A 68 7.66 13.01 3.61
N LEU A 69 7.81 11.73 3.93
CA LEU A 69 8.90 10.87 3.45
C LEU A 69 8.51 10.00 2.25
N PHE A 70 7.22 9.81 1.98
CA PHE A 70 6.77 9.05 0.82
C PHE A 70 6.21 9.98 -0.24
N ARG A 71 7.02 10.23 -1.27
CA ARG A 71 6.67 11.10 -2.41
C ARG A 71 5.58 10.53 -3.33
N LYS A 72 5.11 9.30 -3.09
CA LYS A 72 4.02 8.68 -3.83
C LYS A 72 2.82 8.48 -2.91
N PRO A 73 1.64 9.05 -3.24
CA PRO A 73 0.43 8.75 -2.49
C PRO A 73 0.14 7.26 -2.62
N PHE A 74 0.26 6.53 -1.52
CA PHE A 74 -0.22 5.15 -1.43
C PHE A 74 -1.69 5.24 -1.03
N ILE A 75 -2.58 5.03 -2.00
CA ILE A 75 -4.02 4.96 -1.79
C ILE A 75 -4.34 3.48 -1.56
N GLN A 76 -4.70 3.15 -0.32
CA GLN A 76 -5.05 1.79 0.04
C GLN A 76 -6.50 1.55 -0.38
N LEU A 77 -6.67 0.97 -1.56
CA LEU A 77 -7.99 0.55 -2.03
C LEU A 77 -8.40 -0.70 -1.28
N ILE A 78 -9.33 -0.54 -0.35
CA ILE A 78 -10.02 -1.67 0.26
C ILE A 78 -11.02 -2.16 -0.77
N LEU A 79 -10.54 -2.98 -1.71
CA LEU A 79 -11.43 -3.83 -2.50
C LEU A 79 -12.01 -4.83 -1.50
N ASN A 80 -13.22 -4.52 -1.01
CA ASN A 80 -14.00 -5.42 -0.16
C ASN A 80 -14.16 -6.73 -0.94
N LYS A 81 -13.54 -7.80 -0.43
CA LYS A 81 -13.66 -9.14 -0.99
C LYS A 81 -14.98 -9.76 -0.56
#